data_AF-A0A7S0LXZ1-F1
#
_entry.id   AF-A0A7S0LXZ1-F1
#
_cell.length_a   1.000
_cell.length_b   1.000
_cell.length_c   1.000
_cell.angle_alpha   90.00
_cell.angle_beta   90.00
_cell.angle_gamma   90.00
#
_symmetry.space_group_name_H-M   'P 1'
#
loop_
_entity.id
_entity.type
_entity.pdbx_description
1 polymer ?
#
loop_
_entity_poly.entity_id
_entity_poly.type
_entity_poly.pdbx_seq_one_letter_code
_entity_poly.pdbx_strand_id
1 'polypeptide(L)'
;WPAAKMGWICGRVKHVYPLHTDSDDKMNFQIIIQNVAEHDSLEDALDETPPHGGGNQDGHLELHVYFKGKWAEKCQFLKKDYTVMLKGLLRVDKPDQEDSQMNNSFQFKLIAEDTNQGICVRCICDGTTVSVASETLDGFQVPQIVPSRKRKVPSSAHQGTPIIYSKLSELVPQDLDERLAYNVYGVITSYSYPRQSKGKDCSTLLTIIDESGSFLDLVLFFSEASSPRIRRVGDIIRIHRMGVVTYNGKLQGNKTAGTAFLLFDGVAAAADG
;
A
#
# COMPACT_ATOMS: atom_id res chain seq x y z
N TRP A 1 -16.24 21.67 -13.89
CA TRP A 1 -15.02 21.42 -14.69
C TRP A 1 -15.38 21.27 -16.17
N PRO A 2 -14.65 21.84 -17.14
CA PRO A 2 -14.86 21.59 -18.57
C PRO A 2 -14.16 20.30 -19.02
N ALA A 3 -14.62 19.68 -20.10
CA ALA A 3 -14.10 18.43 -20.69
C ALA A 3 -12.73 18.59 -21.41
N ALA A 4 -11.81 19.40 -20.86
CA ALA A 4 -10.42 19.42 -21.31
C ALA A 4 -9.66 18.27 -20.63
N LYS A 5 -8.63 17.74 -21.31
CA LYS A 5 -7.72 16.68 -20.82
C LYS A 5 -7.42 16.89 -19.34
N MET A 6 -8.09 16.13 -18.46
CA MET A 6 -7.85 16.22 -17.03
C MET A 6 -6.37 15.94 -16.77
N GLY A 7 -5.76 16.84 -16.00
CA GLY A 7 -4.42 16.66 -15.48
C GLY A 7 -4.36 15.47 -14.50
N TRP A 8 -3.26 15.38 -13.78
CA TRP A 8 -3.18 14.49 -12.63
C TRP A 8 -4.05 15.01 -11.50
N ILE A 9 -4.92 14.16 -11.00
CA ILE A 9 -5.72 14.40 -9.81
C ILE A 9 -4.97 13.79 -8.62
N CYS A 10 -4.53 14.60 -7.67
CA CYS A 10 -3.86 14.16 -6.45
C CYS A 10 -4.80 14.32 -5.25
N GLY A 11 -4.76 13.39 -4.29
CA GLY A 11 -5.52 13.52 -3.04
C GLY A 11 -5.20 12.39 -2.05
N ARG A 12 -5.74 12.50 -0.82
CA ARG A 12 -5.64 11.44 0.19
C ARG A 12 -6.89 10.57 0.19
N VAL A 13 -6.72 9.25 0.25
CA VAL A 13 -7.83 8.31 0.38
C VAL A 13 -8.48 8.45 1.76
N LYS A 14 -9.70 8.98 1.79
CA LYS A 14 -10.50 9.13 3.01
C LYS A 14 -11.21 7.82 3.37
N HIS A 15 -11.81 7.17 2.38
CA HIS A 15 -12.54 5.91 2.53
C HIS A 15 -12.26 4.97 1.37
N VAL A 16 -12.24 3.67 1.67
CA VAL A 16 -12.24 2.58 0.70
C VAL A 16 -13.47 1.73 0.98
N TYR A 17 -14.36 1.61 0.00
CA TYR A 17 -15.50 0.71 0.08
C TYR A 17 -15.12 -0.63 -0.54
N PRO A 18 -15.48 -1.74 0.13
CA PRO A 18 -15.04 -3.07 -0.26
C PRO A 18 -15.56 -3.48 -1.65
N LEU A 19 -14.85 -4.46 -2.21
CA LEU A 19 -15.15 -5.07 -3.49
C LEU A 19 -16.56 -5.70 -3.48
N HIS A 20 -17.37 -5.40 -4.49
CA HIS A 20 -18.64 -6.07 -4.74
C HIS A 20 -18.77 -6.40 -6.22
N THR A 21 -19.48 -7.46 -6.54
CA THR A 21 -19.88 -7.79 -7.91
C THR A 21 -21.14 -7.03 -8.28
N ASP A 22 -21.19 -6.45 -9.48
CA ASP A 22 -22.43 -5.92 -10.05
C ASP A 22 -23.26 -7.00 -10.74
N SER A 23 -24.38 -6.62 -11.36
CA SER A 23 -25.27 -7.51 -12.10
C SER A 23 -24.60 -8.22 -13.30
N ASP A 24 -23.44 -7.74 -13.75
CA ASP A 24 -22.66 -8.30 -14.85
C ASP A 24 -21.51 -9.18 -14.34
N ASP A 25 -21.49 -9.54 -13.04
CA ASP A 25 -20.39 -10.23 -12.35
C ASP A 25 -19.04 -9.48 -12.44
N LYS A 26 -19.05 -8.17 -12.71
CA LYS A 26 -17.82 -7.38 -12.74
C LYS A 26 -17.49 -6.93 -11.33
N MET A 27 -16.23 -7.12 -10.95
CA MET A 27 -15.71 -6.60 -9.69
C MET A 27 -15.71 -5.08 -9.70
N ASN A 28 -16.20 -4.48 -8.62
CA ASN A 28 -16.25 -3.05 -8.43
C ASN A 28 -15.72 -2.68 -7.03
N PHE A 29 -14.87 -1.67 -6.93
CA PHE A 29 -14.60 -1.01 -5.65
C PHE A 29 -14.58 0.50 -5.81
N GLN A 30 -14.81 1.20 -4.71
CA GLN A 30 -14.91 2.65 -4.69
C GLN A 30 -13.97 3.22 -3.65
N ILE A 31 -13.33 4.34 -3.98
CA ILE A 31 -12.64 5.18 -3.00
C ILE A 31 -13.28 6.56 -2.94
N ILE A 32 -13.16 7.20 -1.78
CA ILE A 32 -13.36 8.63 -1.63
C ILE A 32 -11.99 9.23 -1.38
N ILE A 33 -11.57 10.16 -2.23
CA ILE A 33 -10.37 10.97 -2.03
C ILE A 33 -10.77 12.35 -1.50
N GLN A 34 -9.98 12.90 -0.59
CA GLN A 34 -10.15 14.23 -0.01
C GLN A 34 -8.91 15.07 -0.27
N ASN A 35 -9.03 16.39 -0.10
CA ASN A 35 -7.96 17.36 -0.34
C ASN A 35 -7.45 17.28 -1.78
N VAL A 36 -8.39 17.24 -2.72
CA VAL A 36 -8.10 17.00 -4.13
C VAL A 36 -7.48 18.24 -4.77
N ALA A 37 -6.36 18.04 -5.47
CA ALA A 37 -5.70 19.03 -6.30
C ALA A 37 -5.53 18.50 -7.74
N GLU A 38 -5.51 19.41 -8.73
CA GLU A 38 -5.25 19.09 -10.13
C GLU A 38 -3.89 19.66 -10.54
N HIS A 39 -3.13 18.86 -11.29
CA HIS A 39 -1.79 19.22 -11.76
C HIS A 39 -1.62 18.88 -13.24
N ASP A 40 -0.96 19.76 -13.98
CA ASP A 40 -0.69 19.53 -15.41
C ASP A 40 0.33 18.40 -15.62
N SER A 41 1.26 18.20 -14.68
CA SER A 41 2.29 17.18 -14.73
C SER A 41 2.29 16.28 -13.49
N LEU A 42 2.87 15.09 -13.65
CA LEU A 42 3.05 14.14 -12.56
C LEU A 42 4.06 14.67 -11.53
N GLU A 43 5.02 15.47 -11.97
CA GLU A 43 6.11 15.97 -11.14
C GLU A 43 5.61 17.03 -10.14
N ASP A 44 4.68 17.87 -10.60
CA ASP A 44 3.99 18.87 -9.77
C ASP A 44 3.11 18.19 -8.71
N ALA A 45 2.36 17.16 -9.11
CA ALA A 45 1.53 16.38 -8.20
C ALA A 45 2.34 15.60 -7.15
N LEU A 46 3.63 15.30 -7.42
CA LEU A 46 4.54 14.65 -6.48
C LEU A 46 5.19 15.63 -5.50
N ASP A 47 5.35 16.90 -5.88
CA ASP A 47 5.97 17.93 -5.02
C ASP A 47 5.01 18.51 -3.99
N GLU A 48 3.69 18.38 -4.20
CA GLU A 48 2.71 18.73 -3.18
C GLU A 48 2.56 17.64 -2.13
N THR A 49 3.11 17.88 -0.94
CA THR A 49 2.69 17.15 0.27
C THR A 49 1.27 17.59 0.62
N PRO A 50 0.27 16.69 0.64
CA PRO A 50 -1.07 17.07 1.06
C PRO A 50 -1.01 17.60 2.50
N PRO A 51 -1.68 18.71 2.82
CA PRO A 51 -1.50 19.40 4.10
C PRO A 51 -1.67 18.42 5.29
N HIS A 52 -0.67 18.42 6.16
CA HIS A 52 -0.74 17.80 7.48
C HIS A 52 -1.42 18.79 8.42
N GLY A 53 -2.72 18.62 8.64
CA GLY A 53 -3.46 19.47 9.56
C GLY A 53 -4.81 18.85 9.89
N GLY A 54 -4.96 18.41 11.14
CA GLY A 54 -6.27 18.20 11.75
C GLY A 54 -6.98 19.54 11.92
N GLY A 55 -8.24 19.57 11.53
CA GLY A 55 -9.09 20.74 11.67
C GLY A 55 -10.38 20.49 10.91
N ASN A 56 -11.48 20.46 11.62
CA ASN A 56 -12.82 20.42 11.06
C ASN A 56 -13.07 21.75 10.33
N GLN A 57 -12.65 21.85 9.06
CA GLN A 57 -13.04 22.94 8.17
C GLN A 57 -13.98 22.37 7.10
N ASP A 58 -15.24 22.79 7.18
CA ASP A 58 -16.27 22.54 6.18
C ASP A 58 -15.81 23.13 4.84
N GLY A 59 -15.44 22.27 3.88
CA GLY A 59 -15.08 22.71 2.53
C GLY A 59 -14.09 21.83 1.77
N HIS A 60 -13.56 20.76 2.36
CA HIS A 60 -12.66 19.87 1.61
C HIS A 60 -13.38 19.19 0.45
N LEU A 61 -12.88 19.42 -0.77
CA LEU A 61 -13.38 18.77 -1.98
C LEU A 61 -13.10 17.28 -1.87
N GLU A 62 -14.17 16.48 -1.79
CA GLU A 62 -14.08 15.03 -1.89
C GLU A 62 -14.43 14.58 -3.30
N LEU A 63 -13.86 13.48 -3.75
CA LEU A 63 -14.12 12.95 -5.07
C LEU A 63 -14.33 11.45 -4.99
N HIS A 64 -15.42 10.99 -5.59
CA HIS A 64 -15.75 9.58 -5.67
C HIS A 64 -15.13 9.00 -6.94
N VAL A 65 -14.28 7.99 -6.75
CA VAL A 65 -13.63 7.27 -7.84
C VAL A 65 -14.06 5.81 -7.77
N TYR A 66 -14.59 5.31 -8.88
CA TYR A 66 -15.07 3.94 -9.04
C TYR A 66 -14.11 3.19 -9.95
N PHE A 67 -13.66 2.03 -9.50
CA PHE A 67 -12.86 1.11 -10.30
C PHE A 67 -13.73 -0.09 -10.65
N LYS A 68 -13.78 -0.44 -11.94
CA LYS A 68 -14.57 -1.55 -12.47
C LYS A 68 -13.68 -2.57 -13.17
N GLY A 69 -14.11 -3.83 -13.21
CA GLY A 69 -13.45 -4.89 -13.98
C GLY A 69 -12.00 -5.10 -13.53
N LYS A 70 -11.06 -5.16 -14.48
CA LYS A 70 -9.63 -5.42 -14.19
C LYS A 70 -9.01 -4.33 -13.32
N TRP A 71 -9.47 -3.08 -13.45
CA TRP A 71 -9.05 -2.00 -12.57
C TRP A 71 -9.42 -2.25 -11.11
N ALA A 72 -10.58 -2.84 -10.85
CA ALA A 72 -11.01 -3.13 -9.49
C ALA A 72 -10.08 -4.13 -8.80
N GLU A 73 -9.69 -5.18 -9.53
CA GLU A 73 -8.77 -6.21 -9.04
C GLU A 73 -7.35 -5.66 -8.83
N LYS A 74 -6.86 -4.86 -9.78
CA LYS A 74 -5.47 -4.35 -9.77
C LYS A 74 -5.26 -3.24 -8.76
N CYS A 75 -6.27 -2.45 -8.42
CA CYS A 75 -6.16 -1.31 -7.51
C CYS A 75 -6.61 -1.60 -6.06
N GLN A 76 -6.83 -2.87 -5.70
CA GLN A 76 -7.16 -3.29 -4.31
C GLN A 76 -6.07 -2.94 -3.27
N PHE A 77 -4.86 -2.57 -3.70
CA PHE A 77 -3.78 -2.15 -2.81
C PHE A 77 -4.03 -0.77 -2.18
N LEU A 78 -5.00 0.00 -2.68
CA LEU A 78 -5.34 1.31 -2.14
C LEU A 78 -5.96 1.18 -0.74
N LYS A 79 -5.43 1.93 0.22
CA LYS A 79 -5.90 1.95 1.61
C LYS A 79 -6.21 3.36 2.06
N LYS A 80 -6.97 3.46 3.15
CA LYS A 80 -7.19 4.73 3.86
C LYS A 80 -5.85 5.41 4.16
N ASP A 81 -5.85 6.73 4.05
CA ASP A 81 -4.74 7.65 4.30
C ASP A 81 -3.60 7.61 3.27
N TYR A 82 -3.70 6.76 2.24
CA TYR A 82 -2.74 6.77 1.13
C TYR A 82 -2.89 8.03 0.26
N THR A 83 -1.76 8.56 -0.22
CA THR A 83 -1.77 9.61 -1.25
C THR A 83 -1.86 8.96 -2.62
N VAL A 84 -2.87 9.33 -3.39
CA VAL A 84 -3.13 8.78 -4.72
C VAL A 84 -3.08 9.87 -5.78
N MET A 85 -2.61 9.48 -6.94
CA MET A 85 -2.50 10.32 -8.13
C MET A 85 -3.17 9.56 -9.28
N LEU A 86 -4.16 10.18 -9.88
CA LEU A 86 -5.05 9.54 -10.84
C LEU A 86 -5.05 10.34 -12.13
N LYS A 87 -5.00 9.67 -13.26
CA LYS A 87 -5.09 10.29 -14.59
C LYS A 87 -5.92 9.41 -15.51
N GLY A 88 -6.56 10.04 -16.50
CA GLY A 88 -7.27 9.34 -17.57
C GLY A 88 -8.60 8.73 -17.16
N LEU A 89 -9.13 9.10 -15.98
CA LEU A 89 -10.43 8.63 -15.51
C LEU A 89 -11.56 9.23 -16.35
N LEU A 90 -12.58 8.43 -16.63
CA LEU A 90 -13.79 8.90 -17.29
C LEU A 90 -14.62 9.69 -16.28
N ARG A 91 -14.95 10.93 -16.62
CA ARG A 91 -15.91 11.71 -15.85
C ARG A 91 -17.32 11.42 -16.33
N VAL A 92 -18.18 11.05 -15.38
CA VAL A 92 -19.62 10.87 -15.60
C VAL A 92 -20.35 11.90 -14.76
N ASP A 93 -20.92 12.91 -15.42
CA ASP A 93 -21.82 13.85 -14.77
C ASP A 93 -23.12 13.11 -14.40
N LYS A 94 -23.72 13.44 -13.25
CA LYS A 94 -25.03 12.88 -12.90
C LYS A 94 -26.06 13.38 -13.91
N PRO A 95 -26.99 12.54 -14.41
CA PRO A 95 -28.17 13.05 -15.08
C PRO A 95 -28.97 13.91 -14.11
N ASP A 96 -29.60 14.98 -14.61
CA ASP A 96 -30.29 15.99 -13.81
C ASP A 96 -31.48 15.45 -12.99
N GLN A 97 -31.90 14.18 -13.18
CA GLN A 97 -32.99 13.57 -12.43
C GLN A 97 -32.76 12.07 -12.16
N GLU A 98 -33.26 11.67 -10.98
CA GLU A 98 -33.56 10.33 -10.48
C GLU A 98 -32.58 9.72 -9.44
N ASP A 99 -33.20 9.44 -8.28
CA ASP A 99 -32.75 8.70 -7.09
C ASP A 99 -31.90 9.40 -6.03
N SER A 100 -32.53 10.44 -5.50
CA SER A 100 -32.38 11.05 -4.18
C SER A 100 -32.57 10.07 -3.00
N GLN A 101 -31.69 9.08 -2.82
CA GLN A 101 -31.59 8.36 -1.53
C GLN A 101 -30.19 8.27 -0.91
N MET A 102 -29.17 8.89 -1.51
CA MET A 102 -27.92 9.16 -0.81
C MET A 102 -27.53 10.63 -0.94
N ASN A 103 -27.56 11.33 0.20
CA ASN A 103 -27.04 12.69 0.42
C ASN A 103 -25.53 12.78 0.10
N ASN A 104 -25.13 12.73 -1.16
CA ASN A 104 -23.74 12.98 -1.57
C ASN A 104 -23.68 14.09 -2.62
N SER A 105 -23.17 15.23 -2.18
CA SER A 105 -23.17 16.57 -2.80
C SER A 105 -22.36 16.73 -4.10
N PHE A 106 -21.92 15.65 -4.73
CA PHE A 106 -21.09 15.73 -5.93
C PHE A 106 -21.94 15.68 -7.20
N GLN A 107 -21.67 16.62 -8.11
CA GLN A 107 -22.33 16.75 -9.43
C GLN A 107 -21.83 15.71 -10.45
N PHE A 108 -20.72 15.01 -10.17
CA PHE A 108 -20.13 14.03 -11.08
C PHE A 108 -19.36 12.94 -10.32
N LYS A 109 -19.04 11.84 -11.02
CA LYS A 109 -18.26 10.70 -10.54
C LYS A 109 -17.10 10.44 -11.52
N LEU A 110 -16.00 9.89 -11.02
CA LEU A 110 -14.91 9.42 -11.88
C LEU A 110 -14.88 7.89 -11.94
N ILE A 111 -14.64 7.34 -13.13
CA ILE A 111 -14.66 5.90 -13.39
C ILE A 111 -13.37 5.46 -14.08
N ALA A 112 -12.74 4.43 -13.50
CA ALA A 112 -11.72 3.61 -14.14
C ALA A 112 -12.36 2.29 -14.60
N GLU A 113 -12.43 2.08 -15.91
CA GLU A 113 -12.96 0.86 -16.51
C GLU A 113 -12.10 0.42 -17.69
N ASP A 114 -12.23 -0.85 -18.08
CA ASP A 114 -11.31 -1.51 -19.01
C ASP A 114 -11.33 -0.91 -20.43
N THR A 115 -12.43 -0.24 -20.80
CA THR A 115 -12.61 0.49 -22.07
C THR A 115 -11.82 1.80 -22.12
N ASN A 116 -11.37 2.32 -20.98
CA ASN A 116 -10.70 3.61 -20.88
C ASN A 116 -9.19 3.46 -21.12
N GLN A 117 -8.70 4.09 -22.18
CA GLN A 117 -7.27 4.15 -22.47
C GLN A 117 -6.57 5.27 -21.71
N GLY A 118 -5.29 5.09 -21.40
CA GLY A 118 -4.47 6.12 -20.78
C GLY A 118 -4.74 6.35 -19.29
N ILE A 119 -5.52 5.47 -18.63
CA ILE A 119 -5.65 5.52 -17.17
C ILE A 119 -4.29 5.21 -16.54
N CYS A 120 -3.94 6.00 -15.53
CA CYS A 120 -2.85 5.70 -14.63
C CYS A 120 -3.26 5.98 -13.18
N VAL A 121 -3.00 5.01 -12.32
CA VAL A 121 -3.21 5.07 -10.87
C VAL A 121 -1.86 4.92 -10.22
N ARG A 122 -1.40 5.98 -9.57
CA ARG A 122 -0.19 5.95 -8.76
C ARG A 122 -0.54 6.21 -7.30
N CYS A 123 0.14 5.53 -6.41
CA CYS A 123 -0.07 5.64 -4.97
C CYS A 123 1.28 5.75 -4.28
N ILE A 124 1.35 6.64 -3.30
CA ILE A 124 2.50 6.78 -2.41
C ILE A 124 2.06 6.32 -1.02
N CYS A 125 2.72 5.28 -0.53
CA CYS A 125 2.55 4.77 0.83
C CYS A 125 3.93 4.51 1.43
N ASP A 126 4.21 5.09 2.59
CA ASP A 126 5.46 4.87 3.34
C ASP A 126 6.74 5.06 2.50
N GLY A 127 6.75 6.06 1.61
CA GLY A 127 7.87 6.35 0.71
C GLY A 127 7.99 5.42 -0.50
N THR A 128 7.11 4.43 -0.64
CA THR A 128 7.03 3.53 -1.79
C THR A 128 5.98 4.01 -2.77
N THR A 129 6.32 4.03 -4.06
CA THR A 129 5.40 4.39 -5.14
C THR A 129 4.93 3.13 -5.85
N VAL A 130 3.63 2.86 -5.83
CA VAL A 130 2.98 1.80 -6.62
C VAL A 130 2.28 2.46 -7.80
N SER A 131 2.40 1.91 -9.01
CA SER A 131 1.72 2.42 -10.20
C SER A 131 1.05 1.30 -10.99
N VAL A 132 -0.17 1.56 -11.47
CA VAL A 132 -0.92 0.72 -12.40
C VAL A 132 -1.35 1.59 -13.58
N ALA A 133 -1.05 1.16 -14.80
CA ALA A 133 -1.42 1.86 -16.03
C ALA A 133 -2.25 0.95 -16.95
N SER A 134 -3.07 1.55 -17.82
CA SER A 134 -3.91 0.80 -18.78
C SER A 134 -3.12 -0.21 -19.62
N GLU A 135 -1.90 0.14 -20.03
CA GLU A 135 -0.97 -0.72 -20.79
C GLU A 135 -0.54 -1.98 -20.01
N THR A 136 -0.70 -1.99 -18.68
CA THR A 136 -0.31 -3.09 -17.78
C THR A 136 -1.49 -3.92 -17.27
N LEU A 137 -2.71 -3.66 -17.75
CA LEU A 137 -3.92 -4.37 -17.30
C LEU A 137 -3.93 -5.85 -17.71
N ASP A 138 -3.55 -6.15 -18.95
CA ASP A 138 -3.60 -7.50 -19.54
C ASP A 138 -2.34 -8.35 -19.27
N GLY A 139 -1.28 -7.73 -18.75
CA GLY A 139 -0.05 -8.40 -18.36
C GLY A 139 0.01 -8.66 -16.86
N PHE A 140 0.44 -9.85 -16.47
CA PHE A 140 0.96 -10.09 -15.12
C PHE A 140 2.38 -9.50 -15.04
N GLN A 141 2.49 -8.17 -15.07
CA GLN A 141 3.73 -7.49 -14.70
C GLN A 141 3.61 -6.96 -13.28
N VAL A 142 4.58 -7.37 -12.47
CA VAL A 142 4.88 -6.81 -11.16
C VAL A 142 4.86 -5.28 -11.29
N PRO A 143 4.23 -4.53 -10.36
CA PRO A 143 4.30 -3.07 -10.36
C PRO A 143 5.76 -2.67 -10.51
N GLN A 144 6.09 -1.93 -11.56
CA GLN A 144 7.46 -1.45 -11.70
C GLN A 144 7.72 -0.49 -10.54
N ILE A 145 8.50 -0.96 -9.56
CA ILE A 145 9.21 -0.11 -8.63
C ILE A 145 10.26 0.58 -9.48
N VAL A 146 9.90 1.69 -10.10
CA VAL A 146 10.86 2.55 -10.76
C VAL A 146 11.62 3.25 -9.63
N PRO A 147 12.92 2.99 -9.42
CA PRO A 147 13.71 3.84 -8.55
C PRO A 147 13.65 5.25 -9.15
N SER A 148 13.04 6.18 -8.43
CA SER A 148 12.91 7.56 -8.86
C SER A 148 14.28 8.06 -9.34
N ARG A 149 14.38 8.43 -10.62
CA ARG A 149 15.58 9.08 -11.18
C ARG A 149 15.93 10.25 -10.28
N LYS A 150 17.19 10.30 -9.86
CA LYS A 150 17.78 11.30 -8.96
C LYS A 150 17.30 12.71 -9.33
N ARG A 151 16.36 13.26 -8.57
CA ARG A 151 16.08 14.70 -8.57
C ARG A 151 17.39 15.41 -8.20
N LYS A 152 17.80 16.39 -9.00
CA LYS A 152 18.71 17.46 -8.55
C LYS A 152 17.92 18.28 -7.54
N VAL A 153 17.99 17.89 -6.28
CA VAL A 153 17.33 18.62 -5.18
C VAL A 153 18.14 19.90 -4.92
N PRO A 154 17.50 21.06 -4.73
CA PRO A 154 18.15 22.25 -4.20
C PRO A 154 18.72 21.92 -2.81
N SER A 155 19.92 22.39 -2.55
CA SER A 155 20.70 22.15 -1.33
C SER A 155 19.94 22.52 -0.03
N SER A 156 19.19 21.58 0.56
CA SER A 156 18.95 21.49 2.00
C SER A 156 18.75 20.02 2.39
N ALA A 157 19.87 19.33 2.56
CA ALA A 157 19.93 17.91 2.87
C ALA A 157 19.24 17.57 4.20
N HIS A 158 18.14 16.82 4.15
CA HIS A 158 17.94 15.70 5.09
C HIS A 158 18.28 14.42 4.31
N GLN A 159 19.56 14.06 4.34
CA GLN A 159 20.02 12.75 3.89
C GLN A 159 19.30 11.70 4.73
N GLY A 160 18.36 10.97 4.13
CA GLY A 160 17.75 9.82 4.78
C GLY A 160 18.84 8.84 5.19
N THR A 161 18.91 8.52 6.48
CA THR A 161 19.85 7.55 7.00
C THR A 161 19.66 6.21 6.29
N PRO A 162 20.75 5.54 5.87
CA PRO A 162 20.64 4.23 5.24
C PRO A 162 19.94 3.24 6.18
N ILE A 163 19.03 2.43 5.63
CA ILE A 163 18.36 1.37 6.40
C ILE A 163 19.40 0.29 6.71
N ILE A 164 19.72 0.13 8.00
CA ILE A 164 20.66 -0.88 8.48
C ILE A 164 19.88 -2.13 8.86
N TYR A 165 20.35 -3.28 8.36
CA TYR A 165 19.86 -4.60 8.71
C TYR A 165 20.76 -5.22 9.76
N SER A 166 20.15 -5.79 10.80
CA SER A 166 20.84 -6.54 11.84
C SER A 166 20.75 -8.03 11.57
N LYS A 167 21.82 -8.76 11.87
CA LYS A 167 21.78 -10.22 11.87
C LYS A 167 20.92 -10.72 13.03
N LEU A 168 20.30 -11.87 12.85
CA LEU A 168 19.49 -12.50 13.89
C LEU A 168 20.33 -12.83 15.14
N SER A 169 21.61 -13.17 14.97
CA SER A 169 22.56 -13.40 16.06
C SER A 169 22.90 -12.15 16.89
N GLU A 170 22.65 -10.95 16.37
CA GLU A 170 22.99 -9.67 17.01
C GLU A 170 21.80 -9.06 17.76
N LEU A 171 20.63 -9.70 17.68
CA LEU A 171 19.41 -9.20 18.29
C LEU A 171 19.47 -9.34 19.81
N VAL A 172 19.26 -8.23 20.49
CA VAL A 172 19.11 -8.15 21.93
C VAL A 172 17.67 -7.72 22.24
N PRO A 173 17.00 -8.32 23.26
CA PRO A 173 15.71 -7.84 23.73
C PRO A 173 15.78 -6.36 24.10
N GLN A 174 14.73 -5.61 23.75
CA GLN A 174 14.65 -4.19 24.07
C GLN A 174 13.34 -3.90 24.79
N ASP A 175 13.37 -2.85 25.61
CA ASP A 175 12.14 -2.19 26.03
C ASP A 175 11.48 -1.58 24.78
N LEU A 176 10.17 -1.76 24.61
CA LEU A 176 9.37 -1.51 23.40
C LEU A 176 9.25 -0.02 22.99
N ASP A 177 10.35 0.72 22.93
CA ASP A 177 10.43 2.06 22.33
C ASP A 177 10.62 1.94 20.81
N GLU A 178 9.80 2.63 20.04
CA GLU A 178 9.83 2.67 18.56
C GLU A 178 11.20 3.09 18.00
N ARG A 179 12.02 3.79 18.80
CA ARG A 179 13.37 4.25 18.41
C ARG A 179 14.41 3.15 18.31
N LEU A 180 14.15 1.96 18.89
CA LEU A 180 15.14 0.89 18.98
C LEU A 180 14.85 -0.28 18.02
N ALA A 181 13.78 -0.20 17.24
CA ALA A 181 13.29 -1.31 16.42
C ALA A 181 14.30 -1.79 15.34
N TYR A 182 14.37 -3.12 15.17
CA TYR A 182 15.29 -3.76 14.23
C TYR A 182 14.73 -3.84 12.82
N ASN A 183 15.63 -3.80 11.82
CA ASN A 183 15.30 -4.27 10.48
C ASN A 183 16.03 -5.59 10.25
N VAL A 184 15.32 -6.61 9.81
CA VAL A 184 15.87 -7.96 9.60
C VAL A 184 15.41 -8.50 8.26
N TYR A 185 16.14 -9.46 7.73
CA TYR A 185 15.65 -10.34 6.68
C TYR A 185 15.98 -11.78 7.06
N GLY A 186 15.24 -12.73 6.51
CA GLY A 186 15.51 -14.14 6.73
C GLY A 186 14.69 -15.03 5.82
N VAL A 187 15.18 -16.24 5.65
CA VAL A 187 14.49 -17.33 4.97
C VAL A 187 13.48 -17.93 5.93
N ILE A 188 12.24 -18.08 5.48
CA ILE A 188 11.17 -18.69 6.27
C ILE A 188 11.38 -20.20 6.32
N THR A 189 11.52 -20.74 7.53
CA THR A 189 11.71 -22.17 7.78
C THR A 189 10.44 -22.85 8.28
N SER A 190 9.55 -22.10 8.94
CA SER A 190 8.22 -22.56 9.33
C SER A 190 7.24 -21.40 9.38
N TYR A 191 5.94 -21.67 9.18
CA TYR A 191 4.88 -20.66 9.34
C TYR A 191 3.52 -21.29 9.63
N SER A 192 2.63 -20.50 10.22
CA SER A 192 1.20 -20.77 10.26
C SER A 192 0.47 -19.85 9.30
N TYR A 193 -0.69 -20.28 8.81
CA TYR A 193 -1.64 -19.34 8.20
C TYR A 193 -2.15 -18.34 9.25
N PRO A 194 -2.59 -17.13 8.84
CA PRO A 194 -3.20 -16.17 9.75
C PRO A 194 -4.39 -16.81 10.49
N ARG A 195 -4.31 -16.88 11.82
CA ARG A 195 -5.40 -17.38 12.68
C ARG A 195 -6.02 -16.23 13.43
N GLN A 196 -7.34 -16.17 13.48
CA GLN A 196 -8.03 -15.14 14.24
C GLN A 196 -7.59 -15.18 15.71
N SER A 197 -7.13 -14.04 16.23
CA SER A 197 -6.80 -13.90 17.65
C SER A 197 -8.06 -13.59 18.47
N LYS A 198 -7.92 -13.39 19.78
CA LYS A 198 -9.04 -12.93 20.63
C LYS A 198 -9.53 -11.52 20.26
N GLY A 199 -8.75 -10.76 19.50
CA GLY A 199 -9.07 -9.40 19.07
C GLY A 199 -9.50 -9.31 17.60
N LYS A 200 -9.35 -8.11 17.02
CA LYS A 200 -9.63 -7.86 15.59
C LYS A 200 -8.50 -8.30 14.65
N ASP A 201 -7.34 -8.63 15.22
CA ASP A 201 -6.17 -9.06 14.47
C ASP A 201 -6.12 -10.58 14.29
N CYS A 202 -5.42 -11.01 13.26
CA CYS A 202 -4.95 -12.37 13.05
C CYS A 202 -3.51 -12.50 13.54
N SER A 203 -3.22 -13.60 14.22
CA SER A 203 -1.87 -14.01 14.56
C SER A 203 -1.28 -14.87 13.45
N THR A 204 -0.09 -14.52 12.99
CA THR A 204 0.75 -15.35 12.11
C THR A 204 2.02 -15.70 12.88
N LEU A 205 2.26 -16.99 13.06
CA LEU A 205 3.51 -17.49 13.64
C LEU A 205 4.44 -17.86 12.49
N LEU A 206 5.71 -17.45 12.56
CA LEU A 206 6.71 -17.83 11.56
C LEU A 206 8.11 -17.88 12.17
N THR A 207 8.94 -18.79 11.69
CA THR A 207 10.35 -18.88 12.08
C THR A 207 11.20 -18.51 10.88
N ILE A 208 12.20 -17.65 11.10
CA ILE A 208 13.16 -17.26 10.07
C ILE A 208 14.59 -17.63 10.46
N ILE A 209 15.44 -17.83 9.47
CA ILE A 209 16.88 -18.02 9.60
C ILE A 209 17.61 -17.06 8.65
N ASP A 210 18.77 -16.56 9.05
CA ASP A 210 19.65 -15.74 8.20
C ASP A 210 21.02 -16.43 7.99
N GLU A 211 21.97 -15.73 7.37
CA GLU A 211 23.31 -16.28 7.12
C GLU A 211 24.15 -16.49 8.39
N SER A 212 23.72 -15.98 9.56
CA SER A 212 24.35 -16.29 10.84
C SER A 212 24.03 -17.69 11.34
N GLY A 213 23.04 -18.36 10.74
CA GLY A 213 22.52 -19.66 11.18
C GLY A 213 21.63 -19.58 12.42
N SER A 214 21.36 -18.38 12.95
CA SER A 214 20.45 -18.18 14.07
C SER A 214 19.00 -18.19 13.63
N PHE A 215 18.13 -18.76 14.45
CA PHE A 215 16.69 -18.76 14.21
C PHE A 215 16.00 -17.70 15.05
N LEU A 216 14.95 -17.08 14.50
CA LEU A 216 14.08 -16.18 15.24
C LEU A 216 12.62 -16.58 15.03
N ASP A 217 11.91 -16.83 16.13
CA ASP A 217 10.47 -17.00 16.13
C ASP A 217 9.79 -15.63 16.12
N LEU A 218 8.81 -15.47 15.25
CA LEU A 218 8.07 -14.25 15.02
C LEU A 218 6.59 -14.47 15.31
N VAL A 219 6.02 -13.59 16.13
CA VAL A 219 4.60 -13.57 16.48
C VAL A 219 4.01 -12.26 15.99
N LEU A 220 3.41 -12.30 14.80
CA LEU A 220 2.93 -11.11 14.11
C LEU A 220 1.41 -11.02 14.21
N PHE A 221 0.92 -9.88 14.73
CA PHE A 221 -0.51 -9.58 14.80
C PHE A 221 -0.85 -8.51 13.77
N PHE A 222 -1.54 -8.89 12.71
CA PHE A 222 -2.01 -7.99 11.67
C PHE A 222 -3.49 -8.27 11.39
N SER A 223 -4.21 -7.34 10.78
CA SER A 223 -5.50 -7.69 10.18
C SER A 223 -5.32 -8.82 9.16
N GLU A 224 -6.36 -9.61 8.91
CA GLU A 224 -6.31 -10.71 7.94
C GLU A 224 -5.76 -10.26 6.58
N ALA A 225 -6.23 -9.10 6.09
CA ALA A 225 -5.81 -8.52 4.82
C ALA A 225 -4.34 -8.05 4.78
N SER A 226 -3.75 -7.71 5.93
CA SER A 226 -2.36 -7.23 6.04
C SER A 226 -1.41 -8.28 6.62
N SER A 227 -1.91 -9.49 6.89
CA SER A 227 -1.08 -10.58 7.41
C SER A 227 -0.16 -11.14 6.33
N PRO A 228 1.04 -11.64 6.68
CA PRO A 228 1.94 -12.25 5.72
C PRO A 228 1.26 -13.41 4.96
N ARG A 229 1.17 -13.29 3.63
CA ARG A 229 0.67 -14.35 2.75
C ARG A 229 1.83 -15.19 2.24
N ILE A 230 2.40 -15.98 3.14
CA ILE A 230 3.54 -16.86 2.85
C ILE A 230 3.06 -18.01 1.96
N ARG A 231 3.76 -18.25 0.84
CA ARG A 231 3.38 -19.30 -0.12
C ARG A 231 4.00 -20.64 0.25
N ARG A 232 5.25 -20.62 0.71
CA ARG A 232 6.00 -21.84 1.07
C ARG A 232 7.15 -21.54 2.03
N VAL A 233 7.64 -22.61 2.65
CA VAL A 233 8.96 -22.64 3.27
C VAL A 233 10.02 -22.37 2.20
N GLY A 234 11.04 -21.59 2.55
CA GLY A 234 12.09 -21.12 1.64
C GLY A 234 11.86 -19.71 1.10
N ASP A 235 10.64 -19.17 1.18
CA ASP A 235 10.39 -17.75 0.87
C ASP A 235 11.19 -16.83 1.80
N ILE A 236 11.55 -15.65 1.33
CA ILE A 236 12.34 -14.69 2.11
C ILE A 236 11.41 -13.59 2.62
N ILE A 237 11.49 -13.29 3.91
CA ILE A 237 10.80 -12.15 4.50
C ILE A 237 11.82 -11.08 4.90
N ARG A 238 11.49 -9.84 4.61
CA ARG A 238 12.21 -8.64 5.05
C ARG A 238 11.29 -7.83 5.93
N ILE A 239 11.69 -7.56 7.17
CA ILE A 239 10.87 -6.87 8.17
C ILE A 239 11.58 -5.59 8.59
N HIS A 240 10.80 -4.52 8.67
CA HIS A 240 11.25 -3.21 9.10
C HIS A 240 10.61 -2.84 10.42
N ARG A 241 11.37 -2.15 11.27
CA ARG A 241 10.90 -1.66 12.58
C ARG A 241 10.22 -2.76 13.38
N MET A 242 10.89 -3.89 13.56
CA MET A 242 10.44 -5.02 14.35
C MET A 242 10.89 -4.86 15.81
N GLY A 243 10.01 -5.14 16.76
CA GLY A 243 10.38 -5.26 18.15
C GLY A 243 10.98 -6.64 18.43
N VAL A 244 11.84 -6.74 19.44
CA VAL A 244 12.37 -8.03 19.90
C VAL A 244 12.22 -8.09 21.41
N VAL A 245 11.58 -9.16 21.89
CA VAL A 245 11.29 -9.39 23.30
C VAL A 245 11.69 -10.82 23.70
N THR A 246 11.91 -11.04 24.99
CA THR A 246 12.05 -12.39 25.53
C THR A 246 10.69 -12.87 26.03
N TYR A 247 10.18 -13.96 25.46
CA TYR A 247 8.96 -14.62 25.92
C TYR A 247 9.24 -16.09 26.21
N ASN A 248 8.87 -16.57 27.40
CA ASN A 248 9.16 -17.93 27.88
C ASN A 248 10.64 -18.33 27.73
N GLY A 249 11.55 -17.39 28.01
CA GLY A 249 13.00 -17.63 27.92
C GLY A 249 13.56 -17.73 26.50
N LYS A 250 12.74 -17.47 25.47
CA LYS A 250 13.17 -17.43 24.06
C LYS A 250 13.05 -16.03 23.50
N LEU A 251 14.01 -15.67 22.66
CA LEU A 251 13.96 -14.43 21.88
C LEU A 251 12.87 -14.55 20.82
N GLN A 252 11.98 -13.56 20.75
CA GLN A 252 10.91 -13.49 19.78
C GLN A 252 10.84 -12.10 19.16
N GLY A 253 10.64 -12.05 17.85
CA GLY A 253 10.29 -10.80 17.18
C GLY A 253 8.79 -10.59 17.18
N ASN A 254 8.38 -9.35 17.40
CA ASN A 254 6.98 -8.95 17.43
C ASN A 254 6.74 -7.69 16.62
N LYS A 255 5.47 -7.50 16.27
CA LYS A 255 5.01 -6.28 15.63
C LYS A 255 4.98 -5.14 16.64
N THR A 256 5.56 -4.00 16.29
CA THR A 256 5.44 -2.69 16.95
C THR A 256 4.63 -1.72 16.07
N ALA A 257 4.55 -0.45 16.48
CA ALA A 257 4.02 0.59 15.61
C ALA A 257 4.96 0.82 14.43
N GLY A 258 4.39 0.91 13.22
CA GLY A 258 5.17 1.09 12.00
C GLY A 258 5.89 -0.16 11.49
N THR A 259 5.78 -1.32 12.13
CA THR A 259 6.33 -2.55 11.55
C THR A 259 5.72 -2.81 10.17
N ALA A 260 6.58 -3.01 9.19
CA ALA A 260 6.21 -3.34 7.83
C ALA A 260 7.04 -4.53 7.35
N PHE A 261 6.53 -5.28 6.40
CA PHE A 261 7.25 -6.42 5.85
C PHE A 261 7.08 -6.52 4.33
N LEU A 262 8.03 -7.22 3.71
CA LEU A 262 8.02 -7.62 2.31
C LEU A 262 8.30 -9.12 2.24
N LEU A 263 7.63 -9.81 1.32
CA LEU A 263 7.84 -11.22 1.03
C LEU A 263 8.39 -11.36 -0.39
N PHE A 264 9.41 -12.21 -0.54
CA PHE A 264 10.01 -12.57 -1.81
C PHE A 264 9.90 -14.08 -2.00
N ASP A 265 9.61 -14.50 -3.23
CA ASP A 265 9.58 -15.91 -3.57
C ASP A 265 10.99 -16.51 -3.43
N GLY A 266 11.09 -17.63 -2.70
CA GLY A 266 12.37 -18.32 -2.45
C GLY A 266 12.90 -19.15 -3.61
N VAL A 267 12.36 -18.98 -4.82
CA VAL A 267 12.76 -19.77 -5.98
C VAL A 267 14.08 -19.23 -6.50
N ALA A 268 15.15 -20.02 -6.42
CA ALA A 268 16.32 -19.77 -7.24
C ALA A 268 15.85 -19.75 -8.68
N ALA A 269 15.99 -18.61 -9.37
CA ALA A 269 15.78 -18.56 -10.81
C ALA A 269 16.58 -19.72 -11.41
N ALA A 270 15.92 -20.61 -12.15
CA ALA A 270 16.62 -21.62 -12.91
C ALA A 270 17.62 -20.85 -13.78
N ALA A 271 18.90 -21.00 -13.48
CA ALA A 271 19.94 -20.48 -14.33
C ALA A 271 19.84 -21.32 -15.59
N ASP A 272 19.22 -20.77 -16.64
CA ASP A 272 19.25 -21.35 -17.98
C ASP A 272 20.73 -21.48 -18.36
N GLY A 273 21.22 -22.73 -18.34
CA GLY A 273 22.55 -23.12 -18.78
C GLY A 273 22.57 -23.52 -20.24
#